data_AF-A0A0H3H711-F1
#
_entry.id   AF-A0A0H3H711-F1
#
_cell.length_a   1.000
_cell.length_b   1.000
_cell.length_c   1.000
_cell.angle_alpha   90.00
_cell.angle_beta   90.00
_cell.angle_gamma   90.00
#
_symmetry.space_group_name_H-M   'P 1'
#
loop_
_entity.id
_entity.type
_entity.pdbx_description
1 polymer ?
#
loop_
_entity_poly.entity_id
_entity_poly.type
_entity_poly.pdbx_seq_one_letter_code
_entity_poly.pdbx_strand_id
1 'polypeptide(L)'
;MKKILIHVLVVGTGALTACSAGTARQTPPTQVVYRFDDHRYLELVGFNCEGALWYTDTQRNIHTEVTSQFYRLFTKKYVHPSEKYIAITYYDVSGVMVSKDYGKTWHDAHFMPGGGAKQYGASGPESDDILSFTVVNDQGFIQTKSGDIYMSSKPFDDPRLQKGGEGIPYSYHNSRGELEQDRLMPGSSGLDWGREYISWNAVAGPDHWSIFAHKPNWQGIPNKVPEVKNYTGWDHMRCDPDLGLTASEQGK
;
A
#
# COMPACT_ATOMS: atom_id res chain seq x y z
N MET A 1 -54.56 50.74 53.50
CA MET A 1 -54.26 49.30 53.67
C MET A 1 -52.90 49.01 53.07
N LYS A 2 -52.02 48.42 53.89
CA LYS A 2 -50.67 47.85 53.69
C LYS A 2 -49.86 48.23 52.43
N LYS A 3 -48.79 49.00 52.67
CA LYS A 3 -47.58 49.09 51.85
C LYS A 3 -46.86 47.73 51.87
N ILE A 4 -46.45 47.23 50.70
CA ILE A 4 -45.52 46.11 50.58
C ILE A 4 -44.27 46.65 49.87
N LEU A 5 -43.17 46.73 50.62
CA LEU A 5 -41.82 46.96 50.14
C LEU A 5 -41.27 45.61 49.64
N ILE A 6 -40.82 45.52 48.39
CA ILE A 6 -40.00 44.40 47.91
C ILE A 6 -38.63 44.97 47.57
N HIS A 7 -37.61 44.44 48.24
CA HIS A 7 -36.22 44.81 48.09
C HIS A 7 -35.70 44.30 46.73
N VAL A 8 -35.11 45.19 45.94
CA VAL A 8 -34.39 44.85 44.72
C VAL A 8 -33.05 44.23 45.11
N LEU A 9 -32.89 42.94 44.83
CA LEU A 9 -31.61 42.23 44.95
C LEU A 9 -30.76 42.58 43.73
N VAL A 10 -29.69 43.35 43.93
CA VAL A 10 -28.70 43.65 42.88
C VAL A 10 -27.81 42.42 42.71
N VAL A 11 -28.04 41.64 41.66
CA VAL A 11 -27.13 40.58 41.22
C VAL A 11 -26.12 41.22 40.27
N GLY A 12 -24.90 41.43 40.75
CA GLY A 12 -23.79 41.89 39.93
C GLY A 12 -23.42 40.83 38.90
N THR A 13 -23.67 41.13 37.62
CA THR A 13 -23.17 40.35 36.48
C THR A 13 -21.67 40.61 36.31
N GLY A 14 -20.85 39.75 36.91
CA GLY A 14 -19.45 39.62 36.53
C GLY A 14 -19.36 39.03 35.12
N ALA A 15 -18.98 39.84 34.14
CA ALA A 15 -18.65 39.34 32.82
C ALA A 15 -17.34 38.54 32.90
N LEU A 16 -17.45 37.22 32.96
CA LEU A 16 -16.33 36.32 32.68
C LEU A 16 -15.99 36.46 31.19
N THR A 17 -14.96 37.23 30.89
CA THR A 17 -14.28 37.19 29.61
C THR A 17 -13.59 35.84 29.49
N ALA A 18 -14.32 34.85 28.96
CA ALA A 18 -13.73 33.64 28.45
C ALA A 18 -12.92 33.99 27.20
N CYS A 19 -11.64 34.30 27.37
CA CYS A 19 -10.65 34.13 26.33
C CYS A 19 -10.51 32.63 26.08
N SER A 20 -11.45 32.05 25.34
CA SER A 20 -11.23 30.77 24.68
C SER A 20 -10.17 31.03 23.61
N ALA A 21 -8.91 30.72 23.95
CA ALA A 21 -7.85 30.54 22.99
C ALA A 21 -8.34 29.52 21.97
N GLY A 22 -8.88 30.00 20.87
CA GLY A 22 -9.14 29.17 19.70
C GLY A 22 -7.78 28.72 19.23
N THR A 23 -7.39 27.48 19.57
CA THR A 23 -6.37 26.78 18.82
C THR A 23 -6.88 26.72 17.38
N ALA A 24 -6.39 27.62 16.53
CA ALA A 24 -6.67 27.58 15.12
C ALA A 24 -6.33 26.16 14.66
N ARG A 25 -7.32 25.45 14.08
CA ARG A 25 -7.11 24.11 13.54
C ARG A 25 -6.05 24.24 12.46
N GLN A 26 -4.81 23.89 12.79
CA GLN A 26 -3.68 24.01 11.87
C GLN A 26 -3.98 23.14 10.65
N THR A 27 -3.82 23.72 9.46
CA THR A 27 -3.91 22.96 8.21
C THR A 27 -2.76 21.97 8.20
N PRO A 28 -3.02 20.66 7.96
CA PRO A 28 -1.95 19.68 7.86
C PRO A 28 -0.92 20.10 6.81
N PRO A 29 0.38 20.06 7.13
CA PRO A 29 1.42 20.38 6.17
C PRO A 29 1.51 19.28 5.10
N THR A 30 2.05 19.66 3.95
CA THR A 30 2.38 18.75 2.85
C THR A 30 3.89 18.60 2.74
N GLN A 31 4.37 17.38 2.59
CA GLN A 31 5.78 17.10 2.28
C GLN A 31 5.94 15.95 1.31
N VAL A 32 6.97 16.03 0.46
CA VAL A 32 7.36 14.92 -0.40
C VAL A 32 8.07 13.87 0.44
N VAL A 33 7.46 12.70 0.58
CA VAL A 33 7.97 11.60 1.41
C VAL A 33 8.69 10.52 0.63
N TYR A 34 8.52 10.50 -0.70
CA TYR A 34 9.24 9.59 -1.59
C TYR A 34 9.32 10.15 -3.01
N ARG A 35 10.41 9.88 -3.71
CA ARG A 35 10.56 10.18 -5.13
C ARG A 35 10.86 8.90 -5.89
N PHE A 36 10.01 8.56 -6.86
CA PHE A 36 10.29 7.46 -7.79
C PHE A 36 11.35 7.88 -8.81
N ASP A 37 11.32 9.14 -9.22
CA ASP A 37 12.27 9.83 -10.09
C ASP A 37 12.07 11.36 -10.00
N ASP A 38 12.43 12.11 -11.05
CA ASP A 38 12.34 13.57 -11.12
C ASP A 38 10.91 14.10 -11.25
N HIS A 39 9.99 13.33 -11.83
CA HIS A 39 8.63 13.77 -12.15
C HIS A 39 7.54 13.01 -11.40
N ARG A 40 7.88 11.89 -10.73
CA ARG A 40 6.96 11.07 -9.95
C ARG A 40 7.33 11.04 -8.47
N TYR A 41 6.39 11.37 -7.60
CA TYR A 41 6.63 11.45 -6.16
C TYR A 41 5.37 11.24 -5.31
N LEU A 42 5.58 10.94 -4.03
CA LEU A 42 4.53 10.81 -3.02
C LEU A 42 4.53 12.01 -2.09
N GLU A 43 3.35 12.54 -1.84
CA GLU A 43 3.10 13.65 -0.93
C GLU A 43 2.30 13.16 0.27
N LEU A 44 2.83 13.38 1.48
CA LEU A 44 2.10 13.16 2.71
C LEU A 44 1.48 14.46 3.17
N VAL A 45 0.17 14.46 3.40
CA VAL A 45 -0.59 15.56 3.99
C VAL A 45 -1.01 15.14 5.40
N GLY A 46 -0.29 15.63 6.41
CA GLY A 46 -0.43 15.09 7.77
C GLY A 46 0.59 15.62 8.76
N PHE A 47 0.50 15.15 10.00
CA PHE A 47 1.40 15.52 11.10
C PHE A 47 2.14 14.28 11.59
N ASN A 48 3.33 14.44 12.19
CA ASN A 48 4.09 13.34 12.80
C ASN A 48 4.29 12.13 11.86
N CYS A 49 4.50 12.40 10.57
CA CYS A 49 4.67 11.38 9.54
C CYS A 49 3.49 10.40 9.38
N GLU A 50 2.28 10.85 9.73
CA GLU A 50 1.02 10.14 9.53
C GLU A 50 -0.03 11.05 8.87
N GLY A 51 -0.74 10.55 7.84
CA GLY A 51 -1.76 11.37 7.17
C GLY A 51 -2.34 10.78 5.89
N ALA A 52 -2.88 11.65 5.03
CA ALA A 52 -3.31 11.29 3.69
C ALA A 52 -2.11 11.19 2.76
N LEU A 53 -2.11 10.21 1.85
CA LEU A 53 -1.03 10.03 0.87
C LEU A 53 -1.56 10.33 -0.54
N TRP A 54 -0.80 11.13 -1.27
CA TRP A 54 -1.08 11.51 -2.65
C TRP A 54 0.07 11.07 -3.55
N TYR A 55 -0.27 10.69 -4.78
CA TYR A 55 0.67 10.39 -5.84
C TYR A 55 0.61 11.49 -6.89
N THR A 56 1.78 11.93 -7.33
CA THR A 56 1.93 12.96 -8.36
C THR A 56 2.86 12.47 -9.46
N ASP A 57 2.42 12.62 -10.71
CA ASP A 57 3.23 12.50 -11.92
C ASP A 57 3.04 13.76 -12.76
N THR A 58 4.06 14.61 -12.81
CA THR A 58 3.98 15.91 -13.49
C THR A 58 4.03 15.79 -15.01
N GLN A 59 4.62 14.74 -15.57
CA GLN A 59 4.68 14.53 -17.02
C GLN A 59 3.35 14.01 -17.57
N ARG A 60 2.65 13.18 -16.80
CA ARG A 60 1.33 12.63 -17.15
C ARG A 60 0.16 13.47 -16.67
N ASN A 61 0.43 14.57 -15.95
CA ASN A 61 -0.59 15.41 -15.31
C ASN A 61 -1.53 14.60 -14.41
N ILE A 62 -0.95 13.77 -13.55
CA ILE A 62 -1.67 12.94 -12.58
C ILE A 62 -1.40 13.49 -11.18
N HIS A 63 -2.47 13.71 -10.43
CA HIS A 63 -2.44 13.98 -9.00
C HIS A 63 -3.63 13.28 -8.36
N THR A 64 -3.39 12.18 -7.65
CA THR A 64 -4.44 11.28 -7.16
C THR A 64 -4.23 10.90 -5.71
N GLU A 65 -5.32 10.80 -4.97
CA GLU A 65 -5.30 10.30 -3.59
C GLU A 65 -5.03 8.78 -3.61
N VAL A 66 -3.99 8.36 -2.91
CA VAL A 66 -3.67 6.93 -2.69
C VAL A 66 -4.45 6.41 -1.49
N THR A 67 -4.44 7.17 -0.39
CA THR A 67 -5.23 6.89 0.80
C THR A 67 -5.57 8.19 1.53
N SER A 68 -6.76 8.26 2.09
CA SER A 68 -7.33 9.50 2.63
C SER A 68 -6.83 9.88 4.02
N GLN A 69 -6.22 8.95 4.77
CA GLN A 69 -5.70 9.17 6.13
C GLN A 69 -4.90 7.96 6.64
N PHE A 70 -4.25 8.13 7.79
CA PHE A 70 -3.52 7.10 8.55
C PHE A 70 -2.38 6.39 7.81
N TYR A 71 -1.95 6.91 6.65
CA TYR A 71 -0.75 6.40 6.01
C TYR A 71 0.46 6.67 6.89
N ARG A 72 1.25 5.64 7.13
CA ARG A 72 2.57 5.74 7.76
C ARG A 72 3.62 5.21 6.79
N LEU A 73 4.79 5.84 6.80
CA LEU A 73 5.88 5.53 5.89
C LEU A 73 6.40 4.11 6.08
N PHE A 74 6.65 3.44 4.96
CA PHE A 74 7.49 2.26 4.92
C PHE A 74 8.97 2.68 4.96
N THR A 75 9.61 2.44 6.11
CA THR A 75 10.97 2.93 6.40
C THR A 75 12.09 1.98 6.01
N LYS A 76 11.76 0.77 5.54
CA LYS A 76 12.73 -0.19 5.00
C LYS A 76 13.03 0.14 3.54
N LYS A 77 14.00 -0.58 2.94
CA LYS A 77 14.42 -0.33 1.56
C LYS A 77 13.23 -0.48 0.60
N TYR A 78 12.98 0.55 -0.18
CA TYR A 78 11.89 0.65 -1.13
C TYR A 78 12.39 1.18 -2.48
N VAL A 79 12.37 0.34 -3.51
CA VAL A 79 12.90 0.65 -4.85
C VAL A 79 11.80 0.42 -5.88
N HIS A 80 11.44 1.46 -6.63
CA HIS A 80 10.28 1.41 -7.51
C HIS A 80 10.55 2.09 -8.86
N PRO A 81 11.19 1.39 -9.83
CA PRO A 81 11.38 1.89 -11.20
C PRO A 81 10.13 1.77 -12.09
N SER A 82 9.17 0.90 -11.77
CA SER A 82 8.04 0.61 -12.68
C SER A 82 7.13 1.83 -12.85
N GLU A 83 6.66 2.08 -14.07
CA GLU A 83 5.81 3.25 -14.37
C GLU A 83 4.33 2.91 -14.42
N LYS A 84 3.97 1.80 -15.06
CA LYS A 84 2.58 1.43 -15.27
C LYS A 84 1.98 0.76 -14.04
N TYR A 85 2.71 -0.19 -13.46
CA TYR A 85 2.37 -0.84 -12.20
C TYR A 85 3.01 -0.13 -11.03
N ILE A 86 2.19 0.51 -10.20
CA ILE A 86 2.64 1.17 -8.99
C ILE A 86 2.10 0.42 -7.80
N ALA A 87 2.93 0.17 -6.79
CA ALA A 87 2.53 -0.56 -5.60
C ALA A 87 3.20 0.08 -4.39
N ILE A 88 2.39 0.60 -3.48
CA ILE A 88 2.80 1.34 -2.30
C ILE A 88 2.30 0.57 -1.09
N THR A 89 3.21 0.21 -0.20
CA THR A 89 2.85 -0.54 1.01
C THR A 89 2.71 0.38 2.22
N TYR A 90 1.94 -0.07 3.21
CA TYR A 90 1.92 0.52 4.54
C TYR A 90 3.20 0.17 5.33
N TYR A 91 3.47 0.90 6.40
CA TYR A 91 4.68 0.77 7.22
C TYR A 91 5.03 -0.67 7.67
N ASP A 92 4.03 -1.50 7.90
CA ASP A 92 4.12 -2.89 8.37
C ASP A 92 3.81 -3.93 7.28
N VAL A 93 3.52 -3.47 6.06
CA VAL A 93 3.08 -4.29 4.93
C VAL A 93 1.82 -5.12 5.26
N SER A 94 0.97 -4.61 6.14
CA SER A 94 -0.39 -5.14 6.36
C SER A 94 -1.29 -4.99 5.12
N GLY A 95 -0.96 -4.05 4.24
CA GLY A 95 -1.64 -3.82 2.97
C GLY A 95 -0.72 -3.21 1.91
N VAL A 96 -1.16 -3.29 0.65
CA VAL A 96 -0.49 -2.68 -0.49
C VAL A 96 -1.54 -2.01 -1.37
N MET A 97 -1.38 -0.71 -1.59
CA MET A 97 -2.15 0.07 -2.57
C MET A 97 -1.51 -0.09 -3.94
N VAL A 98 -2.28 -0.53 -4.93
CA VAL A 98 -1.82 -0.81 -6.28
C VAL A 98 -2.54 0.05 -7.31
N SER A 99 -1.77 0.60 -8.23
CA SER A 99 -2.25 1.16 -9.50
C SER A 99 -1.70 0.35 -10.66
N LYS A 100 -2.52 0.15 -11.69
CA LYS A 100 -2.16 -0.56 -12.93
C LYS A 100 -2.23 0.34 -14.17
N ASP A 101 -2.41 1.63 -13.94
CA ASP A 101 -2.73 2.65 -14.93
C ASP A 101 -1.95 3.95 -14.69
N TYR A 102 -0.67 3.81 -14.29
CA TYR A 102 0.27 4.93 -14.07
C TYR A 102 -0.08 5.84 -12.89
N GLY A 103 -0.85 5.35 -11.92
CA GLY A 103 -1.29 6.09 -10.74
C GLY A 103 -2.61 6.83 -10.92
N LYS A 104 -3.39 6.53 -11.96
CA LYS A 104 -4.71 7.18 -12.16
C LYS A 104 -5.77 6.63 -11.22
N THR A 105 -5.73 5.32 -10.95
CA THR A 105 -6.64 4.65 -10.02
C THR A 105 -5.86 3.77 -9.05
N TRP A 106 -6.41 3.62 -7.84
CA TRP A 106 -5.80 2.89 -6.73
C TRP A 106 -6.75 1.81 -6.20
N HIS A 107 -6.19 0.65 -5.89
CA HIS A 107 -6.93 -0.49 -5.38
C HIS A 107 -6.13 -1.24 -4.33
N ASP A 108 -6.81 -1.82 -3.34
CA ASP A 108 -6.17 -2.72 -2.38
C ASP A 108 -5.68 -4.00 -3.07
N ALA A 109 -4.48 -4.42 -2.68
CA ALA A 109 -3.94 -5.74 -2.94
C ALA A 109 -3.87 -6.55 -1.65
N HIS A 110 -3.99 -7.87 -1.79
CA HIS A 110 -4.14 -8.77 -0.66
C HIS A 110 -3.15 -9.93 -0.72
N PHE A 111 -2.70 -10.37 0.45
CA PHE A 111 -2.00 -11.64 0.58
C PHE A 111 -2.98 -12.79 0.46
N MET A 112 -2.63 -13.78 -0.35
CA MET A 112 -3.53 -14.89 -0.64
C MET A 112 -3.73 -15.79 0.59
N PRO A 113 -4.97 -16.13 0.95
CA PRO A 113 -5.25 -17.11 2.00
C PRO A 113 -4.48 -18.41 1.77
N GLY A 114 -3.71 -18.84 2.78
CA GLY A 114 -2.85 -20.02 2.68
C GLY A 114 -1.62 -19.86 1.78
N GLY A 115 -1.35 -18.65 1.29
CA GLY A 115 -0.25 -18.31 0.39
C GLY A 115 1.01 -17.76 1.09
N GLY A 116 1.16 -18.02 2.40
CA GLY A 116 2.28 -17.54 3.20
C GLY A 116 3.59 -18.29 2.99
N ALA A 117 4.66 -17.86 3.65
CA ALA A 117 5.96 -18.54 3.64
C ALA A 117 5.95 -19.94 4.28
N LYS A 118 4.96 -20.21 5.14
CA LYS A 118 4.81 -21.45 5.90
C LYS A 118 3.43 -22.05 5.62
N GLN A 119 3.39 -23.34 5.31
CA GLN A 119 2.12 -24.07 5.16
C GLN A 119 1.33 -24.00 6.47
N TYR A 120 0.04 -23.63 6.38
CA TYR A 120 -0.85 -23.38 7.53
C TYR A 120 -0.46 -22.18 8.42
N GLY A 121 0.47 -21.34 7.98
CA GLY A 121 0.83 -20.09 8.64
C GLY A 121 -0.01 -18.88 8.18
N ALA A 122 0.44 -17.69 8.58
CA ALA A 122 -0.14 -16.43 8.13
C ALA A 122 0.02 -16.23 6.61
N SER A 123 -0.94 -15.56 5.98
CA SER A 123 -0.93 -15.32 4.53
C SER A 123 0.17 -14.36 4.08
N GLY A 124 0.53 -13.37 4.92
CA GLY A 124 1.55 -12.36 4.64
C GLY A 124 2.78 -12.52 5.54
N PRO A 125 3.87 -11.77 5.24
CA PRO A 125 5.05 -11.75 6.09
C PRO A 125 4.77 -11.02 7.41
N GLU A 126 5.53 -11.35 8.45
CA GLU A 126 5.56 -10.56 9.68
C GLU A 126 6.34 -9.27 9.44
N SER A 127 5.85 -8.13 9.96
CA SER A 127 6.47 -6.80 9.74
C SER A 127 7.97 -6.76 10.08
N ASP A 128 8.38 -7.42 11.16
CA ASP A 128 9.78 -7.47 11.60
C ASP A 128 10.65 -8.34 10.70
N ASP A 129 10.07 -9.29 9.97
CA ASP A 129 10.77 -10.16 9.01
C ASP A 129 10.98 -9.47 7.65
N ILE A 130 10.35 -8.32 7.41
CA ILE A 130 10.48 -7.65 6.11
C ILE A 130 11.87 -7.02 5.97
N LEU A 131 12.49 -7.24 4.81
CA LEU A 131 13.80 -6.67 4.46
C LEU A 131 13.65 -5.48 3.50
N SER A 132 12.85 -5.64 2.45
CA SER A 132 12.65 -4.61 1.43
C SER A 132 11.39 -4.84 0.60
N PHE A 133 10.91 -3.80 -0.05
CA PHE A 133 9.89 -3.89 -1.10
C PHE A 133 10.44 -3.32 -2.41
N THR A 134 10.43 -4.11 -3.48
CA THR A 134 10.90 -3.68 -4.80
C THR A 134 9.81 -3.86 -5.83
N VAL A 135 9.60 -2.88 -6.70
CA VAL A 135 8.61 -2.97 -7.79
C VAL A 135 9.30 -2.81 -9.13
N VAL A 136 9.60 -3.92 -9.78
CA VAL A 136 10.42 -3.97 -10.99
C VAL A 136 9.77 -4.85 -12.03
N ASN A 137 9.97 -4.51 -13.30
CA ASN A 137 9.34 -5.17 -14.43
C ASN A 137 7.82 -5.29 -14.24
N ASP A 138 7.17 -4.28 -13.65
CA ASP A 138 5.72 -4.29 -13.51
C ASP A 138 5.20 -5.40 -12.54
N GLN A 139 5.95 -5.70 -11.47
CA GLN A 139 5.58 -6.62 -10.38
C GLN A 139 6.20 -6.19 -9.05
N GLY A 140 5.45 -6.37 -7.96
CA GLY A 140 5.92 -6.13 -6.60
C GLY A 140 6.60 -7.36 -6.01
N PHE A 141 7.67 -7.14 -5.26
CA PHE A 141 8.49 -8.16 -4.57
C PHE A 141 8.81 -7.70 -3.15
N ILE A 142 8.19 -8.32 -2.16
CA ILE A 142 8.50 -8.11 -0.74
C ILE A 142 9.46 -9.21 -0.32
N GLN A 143 10.71 -8.83 -0.06
CA GLN A 143 11.75 -9.77 0.38
C GLN A 143 11.76 -9.84 1.91
N THR A 144 11.87 -11.04 2.46
CA THR A 144 11.99 -11.26 3.91
C THR A 144 13.42 -11.57 4.33
N LYS A 145 13.75 -11.32 5.61
CA LYS A 145 15.03 -11.67 6.23
C LYS A 145 15.20 -13.18 6.30
N SER A 146 14.11 -13.90 6.46
CA SER A 146 14.05 -15.37 6.42
C SER A 146 14.33 -15.97 5.03
N GLY A 147 14.45 -15.14 3.99
CA GLY A 147 14.85 -15.56 2.64
C GLY A 147 13.70 -15.91 1.70
N ASP A 148 12.45 -15.70 2.12
CA ASP A 148 11.28 -15.85 1.26
C ASP A 148 10.96 -14.55 0.51
N ILE A 149 10.14 -14.65 -0.55
CA ILE A 149 9.75 -13.52 -1.37
C ILE A 149 8.26 -13.60 -1.66
N TYR A 150 7.54 -12.55 -1.29
CA TYR A 150 6.14 -12.38 -1.65
C TYR A 150 6.02 -11.56 -2.91
N MET A 151 5.26 -12.05 -3.88
CA MET A 151 5.26 -11.53 -5.24
C MET A 151 3.85 -11.21 -5.70
N SER A 152 3.67 -10.07 -6.37
CA SER A 152 2.38 -9.75 -6.97
C SER A 152 2.08 -10.66 -8.17
N SER A 153 0.81 -10.98 -8.42
CA SER A 153 0.40 -11.78 -9.58
C SER A 153 0.72 -11.07 -10.91
N LYS A 154 1.11 -11.85 -11.92
CA LYS A 154 1.53 -11.38 -13.25
C LYS A 154 1.13 -12.37 -14.34
N PRO A 155 0.87 -11.95 -15.58
CA PRO A 155 0.82 -10.58 -16.08
C PRO A 155 -0.48 -9.86 -15.70
N PHE A 156 -0.42 -8.58 -15.29
CA PHE A 156 -1.64 -7.83 -14.96
C PHE A 156 -2.32 -7.16 -16.15
N ASP A 157 -1.61 -7.03 -17.26
CA ASP A 157 -2.06 -6.35 -18.48
C ASP A 157 -2.17 -7.29 -19.68
N ASP A 158 -2.18 -8.61 -19.47
CA ASP A 158 -2.36 -9.57 -20.56
C ASP A 158 -3.76 -9.44 -21.18
N PRO A 159 -3.87 -9.12 -22.48
CA PRO A 159 -5.14 -8.92 -23.16
C PRO A 159 -6.09 -10.11 -23.06
N ARG A 160 -5.57 -11.35 -22.97
CA ARG A 160 -6.37 -12.57 -22.88
C ARG A 160 -7.13 -12.65 -21.56
N LEU A 161 -6.70 -11.91 -20.54
CA LEU A 161 -7.29 -11.87 -19.20
C LEU A 161 -8.08 -10.58 -18.94
N GLN A 162 -8.15 -9.67 -19.91
CA GLN A 162 -9.04 -8.50 -19.86
C GLN A 162 -10.48 -8.88 -20.18
N LYS A 163 -11.44 -8.00 -19.89
CA LYS A 163 -12.87 -8.22 -20.18
C LYS A 163 -13.07 -8.56 -21.67
N GLY A 164 -13.64 -9.73 -21.94
CA GLY A 164 -13.85 -10.24 -23.30
C GLY A 164 -12.68 -11.03 -23.90
N GLY A 165 -11.57 -11.18 -23.16
CA GLY A 165 -10.44 -12.00 -23.55
C GLY A 165 -10.72 -13.51 -23.52
N GLU A 166 -9.92 -14.27 -24.27
CA GLU A 166 -10.09 -15.72 -24.45
C GLU A 166 -9.61 -16.58 -23.27
N GLY A 167 -9.00 -15.97 -22.24
CA GLY A 167 -8.37 -16.67 -21.14
C GLY A 167 -7.05 -17.37 -21.51
N ILE A 168 -6.33 -17.84 -20.50
CA ILE A 168 -5.06 -18.56 -20.69
C ILE A 168 -5.28 -20.04 -20.42
N PRO A 169 -5.12 -20.93 -21.41
CA PRO A 169 -5.17 -22.37 -21.19
C PRO A 169 -3.96 -22.82 -20.37
N TYR A 170 -4.17 -23.76 -19.47
CA TYR A 170 -3.11 -24.39 -18.69
C TYR A 170 -3.45 -25.85 -18.41
N SER A 171 -2.42 -26.63 -18.10
CA SER A 171 -2.58 -28.03 -17.75
C SER A 171 -1.78 -28.35 -16.50
N TYR A 172 -2.28 -29.26 -15.68
CA TYR A 172 -1.62 -29.68 -14.46
C TYR A 172 -1.94 -31.14 -14.18
N HIS A 173 -1.10 -31.80 -13.38
CA HIS A 173 -1.40 -33.14 -12.88
C HIS A 173 -2.15 -33.03 -11.55
N ASN A 174 -3.28 -33.70 -11.42
CA ASN A 174 -4.03 -33.74 -10.17
C ASN A 174 -3.35 -34.63 -9.11
N SER A 175 -3.92 -34.76 -7.91
CA SER A 175 -3.36 -35.57 -6.82
C SER A 175 -3.27 -37.08 -7.13
N ARG A 176 -3.94 -37.55 -8.19
CA ARG A 176 -3.87 -38.93 -8.70
C ARG A 176 -2.86 -39.08 -9.85
N GLY A 177 -2.21 -38.00 -10.26
CA GLY A 177 -1.28 -37.97 -11.39
C GLY A 177 -1.94 -37.86 -12.76
N GLU A 178 -3.25 -37.63 -12.84
CA GLU A 178 -3.97 -37.50 -14.12
C GLU A 178 -3.76 -36.08 -14.68
N LEU A 179 -3.55 -35.98 -16.00
CA LEU A 179 -3.41 -34.69 -16.68
C LEU A 179 -4.78 -34.03 -16.83
N GLU A 180 -4.95 -32.88 -16.20
CA GLU A 180 -6.13 -32.03 -16.32
C GLU A 180 -5.83 -30.83 -17.22
N GLN A 181 -6.86 -30.36 -17.92
CA GLN A 181 -6.82 -29.13 -18.72
C GLN A 181 -7.83 -28.14 -18.16
N ASP A 182 -7.39 -26.89 -18.01
CA ASP A 182 -8.24 -25.82 -17.52
C ASP A 182 -7.89 -24.52 -18.25
N ARG A 183 -8.71 -23.50 -18.06
CA ARG A 183 -8.55 -22.19 -18.67
C ARG A 183 -8.84 -21.12 -17.65
N LEU A 184 -7.84 -20.29 -17.44
CA LEU A 184 -7.94 -19.13 -16.60
C LEU A 184 -8.66 -18.02 -17.35
N MET A 185 -9.96 -17.86 -17.07
CA MET A 185 -10.82 -16.89 -17.75
C MET A 185 -10.70 -15.49 -17.12
N PRO A 186 -10.92 -14.41 -17.90
CA PRO A 186 -11.10 -13.07 -17.34
C PRO A 186 -12.12 -13.06 -16.18
N GLY A 187 -11.79 -12.37 -15.08
CA GLY A 187 -12.65 -12.24 -13.90
C GLY A 187 -12.73 -13.48 -13.00
N SER A 188 -12.35 -14.67 -13.46
CA SER A 188 -12.23 -15.89 -12.63
C SER A 188 -10.85 -16.04 -11.97
N SER A 189 -9.98 -15.08 -12.23
CA SER A 189 -8.56 -15.15 -11.98
C SER A 189 -8.11 -14.54 -10.66
N GLY A 190 -9.04 -14.24 -9.76
CA GLY A 190 -8.76 -13.57 -8.48
C GLY A 190 -9.22 -12.12 -8.44
N LEU A 191 -8.70 -11.34 -7.48
CA LEU A 191 -9.05 -9.93 -7.20
C LEU A 191 -8.57 -8.93 -8.27
N ASP A 192 -8.55 -9.34 -9.53
CA ASP A 192 -7.84 -8.74 -10.64
C ASP A 192 -6.31 -8.77 -10.47
N TRP A 193 -5.62 -9.27 -11.49
CA TRP A 193 -4.17 -9.45 -11.51
C TRP A 193 -3.39 -8.21 -11.11
N GLY A 194 -2.21 -8.45 -10.53
CA GLY A 194 -1.40 -7.41 -9.91
C GLY A 194 -1.90 -6.99 -8.53
N ARG A 195 -3.01 -7.55 -8.02
CA ARG A 195 -3.55 -7.23 -6.68
C ARG A 195 -3.50 -8.41 -5.70
N GLU A 196 -2.76 -9.45 -6.04
CA GLU A 196 -2.61 -10.62 -5.18
C GLU A 196 -1.13 -10.83 -4.90
N TYR A 197 -0.76 -11.00 -3.64
CA TYR A 197 0.58 -11.33 -3.22
C TYR A 197 0.62 -12.76 -2.68
N ILE A 198 1.61 -13.54 -3.13
CA ILE A 198 1.84 -14.90 -2.63
C ILE A 198 3.33 -15.13 -2.40
N SER A 199 3.65 -15.91 -1.38
CA SER A 199 4.99 -16.43 -1.14
C SER A 199 5.45 -17.30 -2.30
N TRP A 200 6.72 -17.15 -2.70
CA TRP A 200 7.37 -18.05 -3.65
C TRP A 200 7.36 -19.50 -3.14
N ASN A 201 7.61 -19.74 -1.85
CA ASN A 201 7.56 -21.09 -1.27
C ASN A 201 6.19 -21.75 -1.47
N ALA A 202 5.09 -21.00 -1.38
CA ALA A 202 3.75 -21.55 -1.50
C ALA A 202 3.41 -22.06 -2.91
N VAL A 203 4.03 -21.52 -3.96
CA VAL A 203 3.67 -21.81 -5.37
C VAL A 203 4.80 -22.38 -6.23
N ALA A 204 6.07 -22.18 -5.86
CA ALA A 204 7.23 -22.56 -6.66
C ALA A 204 8.37 -23.19 -5.83
N GLY A 205 8.22 -23.25 -4.51
CA GLY A 205 9.13 -23.97 -3.62
C GLY A 205 9.18 -25.48 -3.92
N PRO A 206 10.25 -26.18 -3.49
CA PRO A 206 10.39 -27.63 -3.69
C PRO A 206 9.18 -28.44 -3.19
N ASP A 207 8.62 -28.02 -2.05
CA ASP A 207 7.46 -28.63 -1.40
C ASP A 207 6.25 -27.67 -1.40
N HIS A 208 6.00 -27.00 -2.54
CA HIS A 208 4.88 -26.06 -2.66
C HIS A 208 3.53 -26.75 -2.38
N TRP A 209 2.61 -26.06 -1.70
CA TRP A 209 1.32 -26.64 -1.27
C TRP A 209 0.11 -25.93 -1.85
N SER A 210 0.29 -24.75 -2.43
CA SER A 210 -0.84 -23.99 -2.96
C SER A 210 -1.31 -24.58 -4.28
N ILE A 211 -2.62 -24.78 -4.43
CA ILE A 211 -3.23 -25.12 -5.73
C ILE A 211 -3.01 -24.02 -6.78
N PHE A 212 -2.68 -22.79 -6.34
CA PHE A 212 -2.34 -21.70 -7.24
C PHE A 212 -1.02 -21.94 -7.98
N ALA A 213 -0.18 -22.87 -7.52
CA ALA A 213 1.05 -23.31 -8.18
C ALA A 213 0.85 -23.82 -9.61
N HIS A 214 -0.40 -24.11 -10.02
CA HIS A 214 -0.71 -24.53 -11.39
C HIS A 214 -1.22 -23.39 -12.27
N LYS A 215 -1.64 -22.27 -11.68
CA LYS A 215 -2.24 -21.19 -12.44
C LYS A 215 -1.16 -20.42 -13.20
N PRO A 216 -1.45 -19.98 -14.44
CA PRO A 216 -0.57 -19.15 -15.25
C PRO A 216 0.06 -17.95 -14.54
N ASN A 217 -0.58 -17.34 -13.53
CA ASN A 217 -0.05 -16.20 -12.79
C ASN A 217 1.25 -16.47 -12.04
N TRP A 218 1.44 -17.73 -11.69
CA TRP A 218 2.44 -18.16 -10.76
C TRP A 218 3.45 -19.09 -11.43
N GLN A 219 3.40 -19.20 -12.76
CA GLN A 219 4.35 -19.95 -13.56
C GLN A 219 5.55 -19.09 -13.96
N GLY A 220 6.74 -19.70 -13.99
CA GLY A 220 7.95 -19.03 -14.47
C GLY A 220 8.37 -17.82 -13.63
N ILE A 221 7.92 -17.74 -12.39
CA ILE A 221 8.24 -16.64 -11.49
C ILE A 221 9.68 -16.75 -10.97
N PRO A 222 10.41 -15.63 -10.82
CA PRO A 222 11.77 -15.66 -10.31
C PRO A 222 11.81 -16.05 -8.82
N ASN A 223 12.88 -16.74 -8.41
CA ASN A 223 13.16 -17.09 -7.01
C ASN A 223 13.98 -16.03 -6.26
N LYS A 224 14.23 -14.89 -6.88
CA LYS A 224 14.91 -13.72 -6.30
C LYS A 224 14.36 -12.45 -6.91
N VAL A 225 14.51 -11.32 -6.20
CA VAL A 225 14.15 -10.00 -6.72
C VAL A 225 14.99 -9.73 -7.98
N PRO A 226 14.37 -9.40 -9.13
CA PRO A 226 15.10 -9.04 -10.34
C PRO A 226 16.01 -7.82 -10.11
N GLU A 227 17.13 -7.78 -10.82
CA GLU A 227 18.06 -6.66 -10.76
C GLU A 227 17.40 -5.36 -11.24
N VAL A 228 17.55 -4.29 -10.46
CA VAL A 228 17.11 -2.94 -10.83
C VAL A 228 18.31 -2.17 -11.38
N LYS A 229 18.21 -1.68 -12.61
CA LYS A 229 19.28 -0.94 -13.30
C LYS A 229 18.93 0.52 -13.44
N ASN A 230 19.93 1.40 -13.31
CA ASN A 230 19.83 2.85 -13.55
C ASN A 230 18.69 3.54 -12.77
N TYR A 231 18.36 3.07 -11.57
CA TYR A 231 17.34 3.70 -10.74
C TYR A 231 17.86 5.00 -10.12
N THR A 232 17.09 6.07 -10.29
CA THR A 232 17.45 7.44 -9.84
C THR A 232 16.58 7.95 -8.70
N GLY A 233 15.51 7.23 -8.35
CA GLY A 233 14.64 7.55 -7.23
C GLY A 233 15.29 7.31 -5.87
N TRP A 234 14.52 7.60 -4.83
CA TRP A 234 14.93 7.34 -3.45
C TRP A 234 14.82 5.85 -3.14
N ASP A 235 15.74 5.35 -2.33
CA ASP A 235 15.73 3.95 -1.88
C ASP A 235 15.01 3.75 -0.53
N HIS A 236 14.59 4.84 0.12
CA HIS A 236 13.84 4.85 1.37
C HIS A 236 12.88 6.05 1.37
N MET A 237 11.71 5.86 1.98
CA MET A 237 10.82 6.98 2.32
C MET A 237 11.43 7.82 3.44
N ARG A 238 11.14 9.12 3.45
CA ARG A 238 11.68 10.09 4.41
C ARG A 238 10.59 11.04 4.83
N CYS A 239 10.61 11.51 6.07
CA CYS A 239 9.65 12.48 6.56
C CYS A 239 10.28 13.31 7.68
N ASP A 240 9.92 14.59 7.72
CA ASP A 240 10.16 15.49 8.84
C ASP A 240 8.95 15.41 9.80
N PRO A 241 9.11 14.80 10.99
CA PRO A 241 8.01 14.68 11.96
C PRO A 241 7.62 16.01 12.59
N ASP A 242 8.53 17.00 12.61
CA ASP A 242 8.33 18.31 13.23
C ASP A 242 7.66 19.31 12.27
N LEU A 243 7.46 18.93 11.01
CA LEU A 243 6.85 19.80 10.01
C LEU A 243 5.43 20.21 10.44
N GLY A 244 5.16 21.51 10.38
CA GLY A 244 3.86 22.09 10.73
C GLY A 244 3.58 22.20 12.23
N LEU A 245 4.45 21.67 13.10
CA LEU A 245 4.35 21.84 14.55
C LEU A 245 4.82 23.24 14.99
N THR A 246 4.27 23.74 16.09
CA THR A 246 4.79 24.95 16.73
C THR A 246 6.10 24.67 17.47
N ALA A 247 6.91 25.71 17.73
CA ALA A 247 8.19 25.56 18.44
C ALA A 247 8.07 24.93 19.85
N SER A 248 6.89 24.99 20.48
CA SER A 248 6.64 24.35 21.77
C SER A 248 6.25 22.87 21.66
N GLU A 249 5.99 22.37 20.45
CA GLU A 249 5.57 20.99 20.14
C GLU A 249 6.70 20.16 19.53
N GLN A 250 7.69 20.80 18.92
CA GLN A 250 8.84 20.14 18.29
C GLN A 250 9.70 19.36 19.29
N GLY A 251 10.16 18.16 18.89
CA GLY A 251 11.12 17.35 19.65
C GLY A 251 10.61 16.75 20.99
N LYS A 252 9.29 16.70 21.20
CA LYS A 252 8.64 16.00 22.32
C LYS A 252 8.19 14.60 21.92
#